data_AF-A0A8K1C7E6-F1
#
_entry.id   AF-A0A8K1C7E6-F1
#
_cell.length_a   1.000
_cell.length_b   1.000
_cell.length_c   1.000
_cell.angle_alpha   90.00
_cell.angle_beta   90.00
_cell.angle_gamma   90.00
#
_symmetry.space_group_name_H-M   'P 1'
#
loop_
_entity.id
_entity.type
_entity.pdbx_description
1 polymer ?
#
loop_
_entity_poly.entity_id
_entity_poly.type
_entity_poly.pdbx_seq_one_letter_code
_entity_poly.pdbx_strand_id
1 'polypeptide(L)'
;MWRQDMRLVVFFGIVCVISGSSSNSGISADRICKIETLEGASVVGAQSHHETQWTELLLRLRRWIMEAFEFKCFQYEEEVRVLDTKRSFRGWDFAPFFVAKERLALIYQQMYLLDDAIRHLDELEAIFLSLIQSENRFEENSQTFVYDAQHPIFTTSPLALDMAEMHHQIARHQAPALLMRLYFFSRQIRTLYLMGDFKQLTERAMGFIPSFHDLLLSSLGGIAKNVTMALHQWAVGACLEIAYACELSWSGHDYQILG
;
A
#
# COMPACT_ATOMS: atom_id res chain seq x y z
N MET A 1 -7.48 -12.56 -2.99
CA MET A 1 -7.33 -11.49 -1.99
C MET A 1 -6.04 -10.70 -2.20
N TRP A 2 -4.86 -11.20 -1.82
CA TRP A 2 -3.56 -10.50 -1.91
C TRP A 2 -3.19 -9.94 -3.30
N ARG A 3 -3.54 -10.63 -4.40
CA ARG A 3 -3.38 -10.15 -5.79
C ARG A 3 -4.59 -9.37 -6.34
N GLN A 4 -5.76 -9.48 -5.73
CA GLN A 4 -7.02 -8.96 -6.29
C GLN A 4 -7.22 -7.47 -6.01
N ASP A 5 -6.72 -6.97 -4.87
CA ASP A 5 -6.82 -5.54 -4.50
C ASP A 5 -5.98 -4.62 -5.41
N MET A 6 -5.06 -5.17 -6.21
CA MET A 6 -4.26 -4.39 -7.17
C MET A 6 -4.87 -4.25 -8.57
N ARG A 7 -5.90 -5.05 -8.91
CA ARG A 7 -6.46 -5.02 -10.28
C ARG A 7 -7.37 -3.82 -10.56
N LEU A 8 -7.66 -2.99 -9.54
CA LEU A 8 -8.65 -1.92 -9.62
C LEU A 8 -8.21 -0.58 -9.03
N VAL A 9 -6.91 -0.36 -8.81
CA VAL A 9 -6.39 1.01 -8.66
C VAL A 9 -6.09 1.54 -10.05
N VAL A 10 -7.18 1.86 -10.74
CA VAL A 10 -7.21 2.57 -12.01
C VAL A 10 -6.30 3.78 -11.91
N PHE A 11 -5.34 3.82 -12.84
CA PHE A 11 -4.59 4.96 -13.35
C PHE A 11 -4.81 6.24 -12.55
N PHE A 12 -3.73 6.65 -11.86
CA PHE A 12 -3.41 8.05 -11.59
C PHE A 12 -4.62 8.98 -11.43
N GLY A 13 -4.79 9.53 -10.23
CA GLY A 13 -5.46 10.81 -10.04
C GLY A 13 -4.80 11.99 -10.79
N ILE A 14 -4.34 11.80 -12.04
CA ILE A 14 -4.32 12.79 -13.09
C ILE A 14 -5.81 13.07 -13.40
N VAL A 15 -6.46 13.77 -12.47
CA VAL A 15 -7.36 14.82 -12.91
C VAL A 15 -6.44 15.73 -13.71
N CYS A 16 -6.50 15.55 -15.03
CA CYS A 16 -5.96 16.48 -15.98
C CYS A 16 -6.66 17.80 -15.67
N VAL A 17 -6.07 18.61 -14.80
CA VAL A 17 -6.39 20.03 -14.72
C VAL A 17 -5.80 20.60 -16.01
N ILE A 18 -6.54 20.38 -17.10
CA ILE A 18 -6.46 21.20 -18.30
C ILE A 18 -7.09 22.53 -17.87
N SER A 19 -6.37 23.30 -17.06
CA SER A 19 -6.72 24.69 -16.84
C SER A 19 -6.45 25.42 -18.14
N GLY A 20 -7.51 25.52 -18.95
CA GLY A 20 -7.58 26.47 -20.03
C GLY A 20 -7.38 27.88 -19.48
N SER A 21 -6.23 28.47 -19.80
CA SER A 21 -6.00 29.90 -19.67
C SER A 21 -5.55 30.39 -21.04
N SER A 22 -6.52 30.81 -21.84
CA SER A 22 -6.30 31.45 -23.12
C SER A 22 -5.77 32.87 -22.88
N SER A 23 -4.54 33.16 -23.26
CA SER A 23 -4.21 34.39 -24.02
C SER A 23 -2.73 34.47 -24.43
N ASN A 24 -2.52 34.27 -25.73
CA ASN A 24 -1.64 35.01 -26.63
C ASN A 24 -0.15 35.18 -26.27
N SER A 25 0.71 34.39 -26.91
CA SER A 25 1.34 34.72 -28.22
C SER A 25 2.72 34.03 -28.35
N GLY A 26 2.93 33.35 -29.47
CA GLY A 26 4.26 32.93 -29.94
C GLY A 26 4.69 31.51 -29.55
N ILE A 27 4.56 30.60 -30.51
CA ILE A 27 5.32 29.33 -30.65
C ILE A 27 5.02 28.27 -29.57
N SER A 28 4.04 27.41 -29.84
CA SER A 28 3.91 26.11 -29.17
C SER A 28 3.27 25.13 -30.16
N ALA A 29 4.11 24.40 -30.88
CA ALA A 29 3.70 23.28 -31.70
C ALA A 29 3.00 22.21 -30.84
N ASP A 30 1.92 21.67 -31.40
CA ASP A 30 1.33 20.35 -31.18
C ASP A 30 1.56 19.67 -29.83
N ARG A 31 0.53 19.67 -28.98
CA ARG A 31 0.39 18.69 -27.89
C ARG A 31 -0.90 17.87 -28.01
N ILE A 32 -1.23 17.48 -29.24
CA ILE A 32 -2.27 16.47 -29.50
C ILE A 32 -1.66 15.45 -30.45
N CYS A 33 -1.36 14.25 -29.95
CA CYS A 33 -1.05 13.12 -30.82
C CYS A 33 -2.34 12.76 -31.59
N LYS A 34 -2.48 13.32 -32.79
CA LYS A 34 -3.56 12.98 -33.71
C LYS A 34 -3.26 11.57 -34.25
N ILE A 35 -3.95 10.56 -33.71
CA ILE A 35 -3.91 9.20 -34.24
C ILE A 35 -4.82 9.20 -35.47
N GLU A 36 -4.24 9.42 -36.65
CA GLU A 36 -4.97 9.26 -37.91
C GLU A 36 -5.03 7.77 -38.23
N THR A 37 -6.21 7.18 -38.07
CA THR A 37 -6.48 5.81 -38.52
C THR A 37 -6.46 5.80 -40.05
N LEU A 38 -5.40 5.27 -40.65
CA LEU A 38 -5.33 5.04 -42.09
C LEU A 38 -6.33 3.94 -42.45
N GLU A 39 -7.50 4.33 -42.95
CA GLU A 39 -8.39 3.43 -43.69
C GLU A 39 -7.68 2.99 -44.97
N GLY A 40 -7.26 1.72 -44.97
CA GLY A 40 -7.20 0.86 -46.15
C GLY A 40 -6.22 1.24 -47.28
N ALA A 41 -5.03 0.63 -47.28
CA ALA A 41 -4.44 0.05 -48.48
C ALA A 41 -3.27 -0.89 -48.11
N SER A 42 -3.45 -2.18 -48.39
CA SER A 42 -2.40 -3.20 -48.29
C SER A 42 -1.27 -2.91 -49.28
N VAL A 43 -0.18 -2.29 -48.81
CA VAL A 43 1.10 -2.23 -49.51
C VAL A 43 2.17 -2.70 -48.53
N VAL A 44 3.06 -3.59 -48.99
CA VAL A 44 4.11 -4.30 -48.23
C VAL A 44 5.07 -3.37 -47.44
N GLY A 45 4.98 -2.04 -47.58
CA GLY A 45 5.70 -1.03 -46.78
C GLY A 45 4.86 -0.25 -45.75
N ALA A 46 3.53 -0.42 -45.70
CA ALA A 46 2.66 0.28 -44.75
C ALA A 46 2.68 -0.34 -43.34
N GLN A 47 2.95 -1.66 -43.25
CA GLN A 47 3.08 -2.35 -41.95
C GLN A 47 4.24 -1.81 -41.11
N SER A 48 5.41 -1.54 -41.72
CA SER A 48 6.57 -1.01 -40.99
C SER A 48 6.36 0.42 -40.49
N HIS A 49 5.66 1.25 -41.25
CA HIS A 49 5.32 2.61 -40.84
C HIS A 49 4.33 2.63 -39.67
N HIS A 50 3.34 1.75 -39.68
CA HIS A 50 2.37 1.62 -38.59
C HIS A 50 3.04 1.12 -37.30
N GLU A 51 3.94 0.13 -37.38
CA GLU A 51 4.73 -0.37 -36.25
C GLU A 51 5.66 0.70 -35.65
N THR A 52 6.26 1.54 -36.51
CA THR A 52 7.13 2.65 -36.07
C THR A 52 6.34 3.73 -35.31
N GLN A 53 5.14 4.08 -35.79
CA GLN A 53 4.26 5.05 -35.12
C GLN A 53 3.76 4.53 -33.76
N TRP A 54 3.38 3.25 -33.69
CA TRP A 54 3.00 2.61 -32.43
C TRP A 54 4.14 2.60 -31.41
N THR A 55 5.36 2.33 -31.87
CA THR A 55 6.54 2.31 -31.00
C THR A 55 6.85 3.71 -30.46
N GLU A 56 6.80 4.75 -31.31
CA GLU A 56 7.00 6.13 -30.87
C GLU A 56 5.92 6.58 -29.87
N LEU A 57 4.65 6.19 -30.09
CA LEU A 57 3.57 6.46 -29.14
C LEU A 57 3.84 5.80 -27.78
N LEU A 58 4.24 4.52 -27.75
CA LEU A 58 4.55 3.80 -26.53
C LEU A 58 5.76 4.42 -25.79
N LEU A 59 6.79 4.86 -26.52
CA LEU A 59 7.93 5.56 -25.94
C LEU A 59 7.53 6.90 -25.32
N ARG A 60 6.67 7.68 -25.99
CA ARG A 60 6.14 8.93 -25.43
C ARG A 60 5.29 8.65 -24.19
N LEU A 61 4.38 7.69 -24.25
CA LEU A 61 3.53 7.32 -23.12
C LEU A 61 4.37 6.89 -21.92
N ARG A 62 5.39 6.04 -22.13
CA ARG A 62 6.35 5.66 -21.09
C ARG A 62 7.02 6.89 -20.48
N ARG A 63 7.51 7.82 -21.31
CA ARG A 63 8.16 9.05 -20.83
C ARG A 63 7.23 9.88 -19.95
N TRP A 64 5.99 10.09 -20.37
CA TRP A 64 5.01 10.89 -19.64
C TRP A 64 4.63 10.25 -18.30
N ILE A 65 4.52 8.92 -18.25
CA ILE A 65 4.30 8.18 -17.00
C ILE A 65 5.47 8.37 -16.04
N MET A 66 6.71 8.28 -16.53
CA MET A 66 7.91 8.48 -15.71
C MET A 66 8.01 9.92 -15.20
N GLU A 67 7.81 10.92 -16.05
CA GLU A 67 7.84 12.33 -15.66
C GLU A 67 6.74 12.64 -14.61
N ALA A 68 5.53 12.10 -14.79
CA ALA A 68 4.44 12.27 -13.83
C ALA A 68 4.73 11.59 -12.49
N PHE A 69 5.35 10.41 -12.52
CA PHE A 69 5.80 9.70 -11.33
C PHE A 69 6.85 10.50 -10.55
N GLU A 70 7.92 10.93 -11.22
CA GLU A 70 9.02 11.70 -10.60
C GLU A 70 8.49 12.98 -9.95
N PHE A 71 7.61 13.70 -10.65
CA PHE A 71 6.97 14.90 -10.10
C PHE A 71 6.12 14.60 -8.86
N LYS A 72 5.34 13.51 -8.86
CA LYS A 72 4.51 13.14 -7.72
C LYS A 72 5.32 12.64 -6.53
N CYS A 73 6.38 11.88 -6.76
CA CYS A 73 7.30 11.47 -5.71
C CYS A 73 7.94 12.69 -5.06
N PHE A 74 8.46 13.63 -5.84
CA PHE A 74 9.02 14.88 -5.31
C PHE A 74 8.02 15.62 -4.41
N GLN A 75 6.76 15.77 -4.83
CA GLN A 75 5.73 16.42 -4.02
C GLN A 75 5.46 15.68 -2.71
N TYR A 76 5.34 14.37 -2.75
CA TYR A 76 5.03 13.57 -1.56
C TYR A 76 6.21 13.46 -0.59
N GLU A 77 7.43 13.33 -1.10
CA GLU A 77 8.66 13.37 -0.30
C GLU A 77 8.80 14.70 0.43
N GLU A 78 8.55 15.81 -0.27
CA GLU A 78 8.61 17.15 0.33
C GLU A 78 7.55 17.35 1.42
N GLU A 79 6.33 16.86 1.20
CA GLU A 79 5.28 16.89 2.22
C GLU A 79 5.66 16.07 3.47
N VAL A 80 6.19 14.85 3.28
CA VAL A 80 6.70 14.01 4.37
C VAL A 80 7.83 14.72 5.10
N ARG A 81 8.77 15.35 4.37
CA ARG A 81 9.89 16.10 4.95
C ARG A 81 9.40 17.24 5.84
N VAL A 82 8.43 18.03 5.35
CA VAL A 82 7.84 19.13 6.14
C VAL A 82 7.15 18.60 7.40
N LEU A 83 6.44 17.49 7.32
CA LEU A 83 5.78 16.89 8.49
C LEU A 83 6.78 16.26 9.47
N ASP A 84 7.88 15.68 8.98
CA ASP A 84 8.94 15.09 9.82
C ASP A 84 9.71 16.15 10.59
N THR A 85 9.97 17.32 10.00
CA THR A 85 10.59 18.45 10.75
C THR A 85 9.77 18.89 11.95
N LYS A 86 8.46 18.62 11.95
CA LYS A 86 7.54 18.97 13.03
C LYS A 86 7.49 17.92 14.15
N ARG A 87 8.15 16.76 13.99
CA ARG A 87 8.09 15.65 14.94
C ARG A 87 8.68 15.98 16.32
N SER A 88 9.61 16.92 16.39
CA SER A 88 10.22 17.38 17.64
C SER A 88 9.35 18.37 18.44
N PHE A 89 8.26 18.88 17.84
CA PHE A 89 7.40 19.85 18.50
C PHE A 89 6.41 19.15 19.44
N ARG A 90 6.17 19.76 20.61
CA ARG A 90 5.13 19.29 21.54
C ARG A 90 3.77 19.42 20.88
N GLY A 91 2.97 18.35 20.90
CA GLY A 91 1.67 18.29 20.22
C GLY A 91 1.75 17.89 18.75
N TRP A 92 2.85 17.26 18.32
CA TRP A 92 2.91 16.63 17.01
C TRP A 92 1.82 15.57 16.86
N ASP A 93 1.14 15.63 15.73
CA ASP A 93 0.05 14.73 15.39
C ASP A 93 0.51 13.71 14.35
N PHE A 94 0.30 12.43 14.66
CA PHE A 94 0.73 11.31 13.84
C PHE A 94 -0.12 11.13 12.59
N ALA A 95 -1.43 11.42 12.64
CA ALA A 95 -2.31 11.05 11.52
C ALA A 95 -1.98 11.76 10.20
N PRO A 96 -1.68 13.08 10.17
CA PRO A 96 -1.26 13.75 8.94
C PRO A 96 0.05 13.17 8.38
N PHE A 97 1.01 12.86 9.26
CA PHE A 97 2.27 12.23 8.87
C PHE A 97 2.05 10.82 8.30
N PHE A 98 1.19 10.03 8.94
CA PHE A 98 0.80 8.70 8.47
C PHE A 98 0.22 8.76 7.06
N VAL A 99 -0.79 9.62 6.84
CA VAL A 99 -1.47 9.73 5.53
C VAL A 99 -0.46 10.12 4.44
N ALA A 100 0.42 11.09 4.72
CA ALA A 100 1.43 11.53 3.76
C ALA A 100 2.46 10.43 3.44
N LYS A 101 3.00 9.77 4.47
CA LYS A 101 4.04 8.74 4.33
C LYS A 101 3.51 7.46 3.71
N GLU A 102 2.29 7.08 4.03
CA GLU A 102 1.63 5.96 3.39
C GLU A 102 1.35 6.21 1.90
N ARG A 103 0.89 7.41 1.55
CA ARG A 103 0.67 7.77 0.14
C ARG A 103 1.97 7.72 -0.66
N LEU A 104 3.09 8.10 -0.05
CA LEU A 104 4.41 7.93 -0.63
C LEU A 104 4.76 6.45 -0.84
N ALA A 105 4.56 5.59 0.17
CA ALA A 105 4.79 4.15 0.02
C ALA A 105 3.90 3.53 -1.09
N LEU A 106 2.64 3.97 -1.21
CA LEU A 106 1.71 3.49 -2.23
C LEU A 106 2.16 3.83 -3.66
N ILE A 107 2.68 5.03 -3.91
CA ILE A 107 3.13 5.38 -5.26
C ILE A 107 4.37 4.57 -5.68
N TYR A 108 5.29 4.27 -4.75
CA TYR A 108 6.39 3.34 -5.00
C TYR A 108 5.88 1.93 -5.30
N GLN A 109 4.92 1.45 -4.51
CA GLN A 109 4.31 0.14 -4.72
C GLN A 109 3.60 0.06 -6.10
N GLN A 110 2.94 1.13 -6.53
CA GLN A 110 2.27 1.22 -7.85
C GLN A 110 3.25 1.21 -9.02
N MET A 111 4.45 1.78 -8.85
CA MET A 111 5.53 1.70 -9.85
C MET A 111 6.41 0.47 -9.72
N TYR A 112 6.02 -0.48 -8.86
CA TYR A 112 6.77 -1.70 -8.59
C TYR A 112 8.19 -1.47 -8.03
N LEU A 113 8.41 -0.31 -7.40
CA LEU A 113 9.63 0.02 -6.64
C LEU A 113 9.47 -0.48 -5.21
N LEU A 114 9.41 -1.80 -5.06
CA LEU A 114 8.96 -2.44 -3.84
C LEU A 114 9.94 -2.31 -2.67
N ASP A 115 11.25 -2.18 -2.94
CA ASP A 115 12.29 -1.91 -1.93
C ASP A 115 12.09 -0.57 -1.23
N ASP A 116 11.67 0.46 -1.97
CA ASP A 116 11.38 1.78 -1.41
C ASP A 116 10.04 1.76 -0.65
N ALA A 117 9.04 1.07 -1.21
CA ALA A 117 7.74 0.90 -0.57
C ALA A 117 7.86 0.22 0.81
N ILE A 118 8.58 -0.90 0.91
CA ILE A 118 8.76 -1.61 2.19
C ILE A 118 9.56 -0.76 3.19
N ARG A 119 10.59 -0.03 2.75
CA ARG A 119 11.36 0.87 3.62
C ARG A 119 10.48 1.95 4.23
N HIS A 120 9.63 2.59 3.43
CA HIS A 120 8.71 3.60 3.94
C HIS A 120 7.68 3.03 4.93
N LEU A 121 7.17 1.82 4.69
CA LEU A 121 6.26 1.14 5.62
C LEU A 121 6.96 0.79 6.95
N ASP A 122 8.19 0.28 6.90
CA ASP A 122 8.98 -0.06 8.09
C ASP A 122 9.32 1.16 8.94
N GLU A 123 9.74 2.25 8.29
CA GLU A 123 9.97 3.52 8.97
C GLU A 123 8.68 4.06 9.61
N LEU A 124 7.55 3.95 8.92
CA LEU A 124 6.27 4.43 9.43
C LEU A 124 5.82 3.65 10.67
N GLU A 125 5.96 2.32 10.67
CA GLU A 125 5.69 1.49 11.85
C GLU A 125 6.65 1.81 13.00
N ALA A 126 7.94 1.97 12.72
CA ALA A 126 8.93 2.30 13.76
C ALA A 126 8.61 3.65 14.45
N ILE A 127 8.18 4.64 13.67
CA ILE A 127 7.76 5.95 14.20
C ILE A 127 6.51 5.77 15.08
N PHE A 128 5.53 5.01 14.62
CA PHE A 128 4.33 4.72 15.38
C PHE A 128 4.64 4.03 16.72
N LEU A 129 5.49 2.99 16.72
CA LEU A 129 5.88 2.29 17.94
C LEU A 129 6.61 3.22 18.92
N SER A 130 7.50 4.09 18.41
CA SER A 130 8.19 5.09 19.24
C SER A 130 7.22 6.09 19.88
N LEU A 131 6.16 6.47 19.16
CA LEU A 131 5.13 7.37 19.65
C LEU A 131 4.37 6.73 20.81
N ILE A 132 3.88 5.50 20.64
CA ILE A 132 3.11 4.83 21.70
C ILE A 132 3.96 4.60 22.96
N GLN A 133 5.25 4.27 22.80
CA GLN A 133 6.19 4.13 23.91
C GLN A 133 6.43 5.45 24.67
N SER A 134 6.55 6.57 23.94
CA SER A 134 6.86 7.88 24.53
C SER A 134 5.66 8.54 25.22
N GLU A 135 4.46 8.34 24.70
CA GLU A 135 3.25 8.95 25.26
C GLU A 135 2.56 8.06 26.31
N ASN A 136 3.11 6.88 26.65
CA ASN A 136 2.44 5.84 27.45
C ASN A 136 1.01 5.51 26.96
N ARG A 137 0.67 5.87 25.72
CA ARG A 137 -0.67 5.72 25.13
C ARG A 137 -1.09 4.27 24.95
N PHE A 138 -0.15 3.33 25.10
CA PHE A 138 -0.49 1.90 25.11
C PHE A 138 -1.47 1.59 26.24
N GLU A 139 -1.41 2.26 27.39
CA GLU A 139 -2.31 1.98 28.51
C GLU A 139 -3.63 2.78 28.42
N GLU A 140 -3.60 4.03 27.96
CA GLU A 140 -4.79 4.89 27.89
C GLU A 140 -5.71 4.57 26.69
N ASN A 141 -5.18 4.15 25.53
CA ASN A 141 -6.00 3.70 24.38
C ASN A 141 -6.34 2.20 24.41
N SER A 142 -5.77 1.42 25.34
CA SER A 142 -6.20 0.04 25.61
C SER A 142 -7.45 -0.01 26.49
N GLN A 143 -7.80 1.11 27.14
CA GLN A 143 -9.04 1.22 27.89
C GLN A 143 -10.14 1.68 26.91
N THR A 144 -11.18 0.84 26.77
CA THR A 144 -12.46 1.08 26.06
C THR A 144 -12.65 0.42 24.68
N PHE A 145 -12.08 -0.76 24.41
CA PHE A 145 -12.69 -1.65 23.40
C PHE A 145 -12.88 -3.05 23.94
N VAL A 146 -14.15 -3.43 24.11
CA VAL A 146 -14.54 -4.81 24.37
C VAL A 146 -14.47 -5.53 23.03
N TYR A 147 -13.38 -6.25 22.78
CA TYR A 147 -13.32 -7.18 21.66
C TYR A 147 -14.26 -8.35 21.98
N ASP A 148 -15.46 -8.30 21.41
CA ASP A 148 -16.32 -9.48 21.37
C ASP A 148 -15.70 -10.53 20.42
N ALA A 149 -16.05 -11.81 20.61
CA ALA A 149 -15.62 -12.90 19.72
C ALA A 149 -16.05 -12.69 18.26
N GLN A 150 -17.01 -11.79 18.01
CA GLN A 150 -17.47 -11.39 16.68
C GLN A 150 -16.71 -10.20 16.08
N HIS A 151 -15.70 -9.67 16.77
CA HIS A 151 -14.94 -8.52 16.28
C HIS A 151 -14.28 -8.86 14.92
N PRO A 152 -14.24 -7.92 13.94
CA PRO A 152 -13.67 -8.16 12.61
C PRO A 152 -12.24 -8.71 12.60
N ILE A 153 -11.49 -8.44 13.67
CA ILE A 153 -10.15 -9.00 13.87
C ILE A 153 -10.13 -10.53 13.93
N PHE A 154 -11.19 -11.18 14.42
CA PHE A 154 -11.30 -12.63 14.57
C PHE A 154 -12.05 -13.30 13.40
N THR A 155 -12.17 -12.62 12.27
CA THR A 155 -12.86 -13.15 11.08
C THR A 155 -12.13 -14.33 10.46
N THR A 156 -12.78 -14.98 9.48
CA THR A 156 -12.18 -16.10 8.71
C THR A 156 -10.92 -15.71 7.97
N SER A 157 -10.67 -14.41 7.75
CA SER A 157 -9.46 -13.94 7.11
C SER A 157 -8.69 -12.95 7.99
N PRO A 158 -7.85 -13.45 8.91
CA PRO A 158 -7.13 -12.68 9.93
C PRO A 158 -6.36 -11.45 9.44
N LEU A 159 -5.92 -11.47 8.18
CA LEU A 159 -5.09 -10.41 7.58
C LEU A 159 -5.88 -9.57 6.56
N ALA A 160 -7.16 -9.87 6.31
CA ALA A 160 -8.05 -9.14 5.41
C ALA A 160 -8.66 -7.87 6.03
N LEU A 161 -7.81 -7.01 6.57
CA LEU A 161 -8.25 -5.68 6.99
C LEU A 161 -8.73 -4.88 5.77
N ASP A 162 -9.87 -4.19 5.93
CA ASP A 162 -10.28 -3.14 5.01
C ASP A 162 -9.31 -1.97 5.14
N MET A 163 -8.39 -1.87 4.19
CA MET A 163 -7.33 -0.87 4.25
C MET A 163 -7.86 0.55 4.06
N ALA A 164 -8.96 0.72 3.31
CA ALA A 164 -9.54 2.03 3.07
C ALA A 164 -10.25 2.55 4.33
N GLU A 165 -11.02 1.69 4.99
CA GLU A 165 -11.66 2.04 6.25
C GLU A 165 -10.62 2.31 7.35
N MET A 166 -9.58 1.47 7.46
CA MET A 166 -8.48 1.71 8.41
C MET A 166 -7.78 3.04 8.15
N HIS A 167 -7.46 3.36 6.90
CA HIS A 167 -6.87 4.65 6.53
C HIS A 167 -7.74 5.82 7.02
N HIS A 168 -9.05 5.73 6.79
CA HIS A 168 -10.01 6.75 7.20
C HIS A 168 -10.13 6.90 8.72
N GLN A 169 -10.13 5.79 9.44
CA GLN A 169 -10.13 5.79 10.91
C GLN A 169 -8.83 6.39 11.48
N ILE A 170 -7.68 6.10 10.88
CA ILE A 170 -6.40 6.67 11.31
C ILE A 170 -6.40 8.18 11.07
N ALA A 171 -6.84 8.63 9.90
CA ALA A 171 -6.95 10.05 9.56
C ALA A 171 -7.88 10.85 10.51
N ARG A 172 -8.83 10.16 11.16
CA ARG A 172 -9.79 10.75 12.12
C ARG A 172 -9.38 10.58 13.59
N HIS A 173 -8.20 10.02 13.87
CA HIS A 173 -7.75 9.66 15.24
C HIS A 173 -8.66 8.66 15.95
N GLN A 174 -9.34 7.80 15.19
CA GLN A 174 -10.29 6.81 15.73
C GLN A 174 -9.74 5.38 15.70
N ALA A 175 -8.59 5.15 15.04
CA ALA A 175 -8.03 3.83 14.90
C ALA A 175 -7.37 3.33 16.21
N PRO A 176 -7.76 2.15 16.73
CA PRO A 176 -7.09 1.52 17.85
C PRO A 176 -5.64 1.16 17.54
N ALA A 177 -4.75 1.31 18.51
CA ALA A 177 -3.32 1.04 18.34
C ALA A 177 -3.04 -0.41 17.90
N LEU A 178 -3.81 -1.38 18.40
CA LEU A 178 -3.75 -2.78 18.00
C LEU A 178 -4.07 -2.97 16.51
N LEU A 179 -5.14 -2.35 16.03
CA LEU A 179 -5.52 -2.44 14.61
C LEU A 179 -4.51 -1.73 13.71
N MET A 180 -3.89 -0.65 14.17
CA MET A 180 -2.78 -0.02 13.46
C MET A 180 -1.56 -0.94 13.33
N ARG A 181 -1.19 -1.69 14.38
CA ARG A 181 -0.10 -2.68 14.28
C ARG A 181 -0.42 -3.78 13.26
N LEU A 182 -1.63 -4.31 13.29
CA LEU A 182 -2.06 -5.32 12.30
C LEU A 182 -2.10 -4.73 10.88
N TYR A 183 -2.50 -3.47 10.75
CA TYR A 183 -2.51 -2.74 9.48
C TYR A 183 -1.10 -2.63 8.87
N PHE A 184 -0.11 -2.18 9.64
CA PHE A 184 1.27 -2.08 9.17
C PHE A 184 1.82 -3.43 8.74
N PHE A 185 1.64 -4.44 9.59
CA PHE A 185 2.03 -5.80 9.28
C PHE A 185 1.42 -6.27 7.96
N SER A 186 0.10 -6.18 7.81
CA SER A 186 -0.61 -6.59 6.59
C SER A 186 -0.10 -5.86 5.34
N ARG A 187 0.28 -4.58 5.42
CA ARG A 187 0.90 -3.86 4.29
C ARG A 187 2.30 -4.36 3.97
N GLN A 188 3.12 -4.61 4.98
CA GLN A 188 4.49 -5.10 4.80
C GLN A 188 4.47 -6.49 4.16
N ILE A 189 3.70 -7.45 4.70
CA ILE A 189 3.67 -8.81 4.13
C ILE A 189 3.01 -8.86 2.75
N ARG A 190 2.05 -7.97 2.43
CA ARG A 190 1.57 -7.76 1.04
C ARG A 190 2.69 -7.32 0.10
N THR A 191 3.51 -6.38 0.55
CA THR A 191 4.62 -5.84 -0.25
C THR A 191 5.71 -6.89 -0.46
N LEU A 192 6.10 -7.61 0.59
CA LEU A 192 7.07 -8.71 0.52
C LEU A 192 6.60 -9.86 -0.37
N TYR A 193 5.29 -10.15 -0.34
CA TYR A 193 4.68 -11.12 -1.24
C TYR A 193 4.85 -10.71 -2.72
N LEU A 194 4.64 -9.43 -3.05
CA LEU A 194 4.86 -8.90 -4.39
C LEU A 194 6.34 -8.88 -4.78
N MET A 195 7.24 -8.67 -3.83
CA MET A 195 8.69 -8.75 -4.05
C MET A 195 9.15 -10.18 -4.38
N GLY A 196 8.38 -11.19 -4.00
CA GLY A 196 8.81 -12.58 -4.04
C GLY A 196 9.83 -12.93 -2.95
N ASP A 197 10.07 -12.05 -1.97
CA ASP A 197 10.94 -12.33 -0.83
C ASP A 197 10.17 -13.08 0.27
N PHE A 198 9.90 -14.35 0.00
CA PHE A 198 9.18 -15.24 0.92
C PHE A 198 9.98 -15.53 2.20
N LYS A 199 11.32 -15.41 2.13
CA LYS A 199 12.18 -15.60 3.30
C LYS A 199 11.91 -14.50 4.31
N GLN A 200 12.06 -13.24 3.89
CA GLN A 200 11.81 -12.09 4.77
C GLN A 200 10.34 -12.04 5.22
N LEU A 201 9.40 -12.39 4.34
CA LEU A 201 7.97 -12.49 4.68
C LEU A 201 7.75 -13.45 5.85
N THR A 202 8.29 -14.67 5.75
CA THR A 202 8.10 -15.70 6.77
C THR A 202 8.80 -15.33 8.08
N GLU A 203 10.01 -14.78 8.02
CA GLU A 203 10.74 -14.30 9.20
C GLU A 203 9.94 -13.22 9.96
N ARG A 204 9.38 -12.25 9.25
CA ARG A 204 8.54 -11.21 9.87
C ARG A 204 7.24 -11.78 10.45
N ALA A 205 6.61 -12.72 9.76
CA ALA A 205 5.41 -13.38 10.24
C ALA A 205 5.65 -14.16 11.54
N MET A 206 6.75 -14.92 11.61
CA MET A 206 7.15 -15.68 12.80
C MET A 206 7.44 -14.78 14.01
N GLY A 207 7.93 -13.56 13.80
CA GLY A 207 8.12 -12.59 14.89
C GLY A 207 6.83 -11.86 15.28
N PHE A 208 6.03 -11.44 14.29
CA PHE A 208 4.85 -10.61 14.53
C PHE A 208 3.68 -11.39 15.11
N ILE A 209 3.30 -12.54 14.54
CA ILE A 209 2.07 -13.25 14.93
C ILE A 209 2.07 -13.63 16.41
N PRO A 210 3.13 -14.26 16.97
CA PRO A 210 3.18 -14.58 18.39
C PRO A 210 3.17 -13.33 19.27
N SER A 211 3.95 -12.31 18.92
CA SER A 211 4.00 -11.07 19.72
C SER A 211 2.69 -10.29 19.72
N PHE A 212 1.97 -10.28 18.59
CA PHE A 212 0.66 -9.67 18.49
C PHE A 212 -0.43 -10.49 19.21
N HIS A 213 -0.33 -11.83 19.17
CA HIS A 213 -1.18 -12.70 19.97
C HIS A 213 -1.06 -12.40 21.48
N ASP A 214 0.17 -12.30 21.99
CA ASP A 214 0.42 -12.01 23.41
C ASP A 214 -0.05 -10.61 23.80
N LEU A 215 0.09 -9.65 22.87
CA LEU A 215 -0.41 -8.29 23.05
C LEU A 215 -1.95 -8.27 23.13
N LEU A 216 -2.63 -8.99 22.23
CA LEU A 216 -4.09 -9.15 22.28
C LEU A 216 -4.50 -9.80 23.61
N LEU A 217 -3.84 -10.89 24.01
CA LEU A 217 -4.12 -11.57 25.28
C LEU A 217 -3.99 -10.61 26.48
N SER A 218 -2.95 -9.78 26.50
CA SER A 218 -2.70 -8.81 27.56
C SER A 218 -3.76 -7.70 27.59
N SER A 219 -4.26 -7.28 26.43
CA SER A 219 -5.31 -6.25 26.33
C SER A 219 -6.70 -6.75 26.76
N LEU A 220 -6.94 -8.06 26.74
CA LEU A 220 -8.25 -8.69 26.99
C LEU A 220 -8.46 -9.08 28.47
N GLY A 221 -7.76 -8.43 29.40
CA GLY A 221 -7.65 -8.76 30.82
C GLY A 221 -8.86 -9.49 31.42
N GLY A 222 -8.74 -10.81 31.58
CA GLY A 222 -9.70 -11.63 32.33
C GLY A 222 -11.02 -11.99 31.64
N ILE A 223 -11.11 -11.94 30.31
CA ILE A 223 -12.35 -12.21 29.55
C ILE A 223 -12.57 -13.71 29.26
N ALA A 224 -13.85 -14.08 29.10
CA ALA A 224 -14.40 -15.43 28.92
C ALA A 224 -13.66 -16.35 27.93
N LYS A 225 -13.66 -17.67 28.22
CA LYS A 225 -13.04 -18.76 27.41
C LYS A 225 -13.28 -18.64 25.89
N ASN A 226 -14.45 -18.14 25.47
CA ASN A 226 -14.79 -18.01 24.05
C ASN A 226 -13.85 -17.05 23.30
N VAL A 227 -13.43 -15.94 23.93
CA VAL A 227 -12.51 -14.97 23.31
C VAL A 227 -11.09 -15.54 23.23
N THR A 228 -10.66 -16.31 24.23
CA THR A 228 -9.36 -16.99 24.16
C THR A 228 -9.32 -18.00 23.01
N MET A 229 -10.40 -18.73 22.74
CA MET A 229 -10.45 -19.64 21.59
C MET A 229 -10.37 -18.88 20.26
N ALA A 230 -11.11 -17.77 20.12
CA ALA A 230 -11.07 -16.93 18.92
C ALA A 230 -9.67 -16.34 18.66
N LEU A 231 -8.93 -15.99 19.71
CA LEU A 231 -7.56 -15.49 19.60
C LEU A 231 -6.58 -16.56 19.06
N HIS A 232 -6.65 -17.79 19.59
CA HIS A 232 -5.82 -18.88 19.06
C HIS A 232 -6.20 -19.23 17.62
N GLN A 233 -7.50 -19.22 17.31
CA GLN A 233 -8.00 -19.43 15.95
C GLN A 233 -7.49 -18.35 15.00
N TRP A 234 -7.45 -17.09 15.42
CA TRP A 234 -6.85 -16.00 14.65
C TRP A 234 -5.38 -16.25 14.35
N ALA A 235 -4.57 -16.61 15.35
CA ALA A 235 -3.14 -16.85 15.16
C ALA A 235 -2.88 -18.01 14.19
N VAL A 236 -3.59 -19.13 14.36
CA VAL A 236 -3.51 -20.27 13.45
C VAL A 236 -3.97 -19.88 12.05
N GLY A 237 -5.07 -19.14 11.92
CA GLY A 237 -5.58 -18.64 10.65
C GLY A 237 -4.56 -17.75 9.92
N ALA A 238 -3.93 -16.80 10.63
CA ALA A 238 -2.91 -15.93 10.05
C ALA A 238 -1.70 -16.73 9.54
N CYS A 239 -1.23 -17.71 10.31
CA CYS A 239 -0.16 -18.62 9.88
C CYS A 239 -0.56 -19.43 8.64
N LEU A 240 -1.78 -19.97 8.60
CA LEU A 240 -2.28 -20.74 7.47
C LEU A 240 -2.43 -19.88 6.21
N GLU A 241 -2.93 -18.65 6.32
CA GLU A 241 -3.02 -17.71 5.19
C GLU A 241 -1.65 -17.43 4.58
N ILE A 242 -0.64 -17.19 5.42
CA ILE A 242 0.73 -16.93 4.97
C ILE A 242 1.33 -18.18 4.33
N ALA A 243 1.21 -19.34 4.99
CA ALA A 243 1.70 -20.60 4.45
C ALA A 243 1.06 -20.91 3.07
N TYR A 244 -0.26 -20.74 2.96
CA TYR A 244 -0.98 -20.94 1.71
C TYR A 244 -0.56 -19.96 0.61
N ALA A 245 -0.34 -18.68 0.96
CA ALA A 245 0.16 -17.69 0.00
C ALA A 245 1.56 -18.04 -0.51
N CYS A 246 2.47 -18.48 0.38
CA CYS A 246 3.81 -18.93 0.00
C CYS A 246 3.76 -20.19 -0.88
N GLU A 247 2.92 -21.19 -0.52
CA GLU A 247 2.76 -22.43 -1.29
C GLU A 247 2.21 -22.17 -2.71
N LEU A 248 1.20 -21.32 -2.85
CA LEU A 248 0.65 -20.92 -4.16
C LEU A 248 1.73 -20.33 -5.07
N SER A 249 2.65 -19.57 -4.50
CA SER A 249 3.71 -18.91 -5.26
C SER A 249 4.84 -19.90 -5.61
N TRP A 250 5.13 -20.85 -4.73
CA TRP A 250 6.10 -21.92 -4.96
C TRP A 250 5.61 -22.98 -5.97
N SER A 251 4.31 -23.29 -5.97
CA SER A 251 3.69 -24.31 -6.84
C SER A 251 3.59 -23.93 -8.33
N GLY A 252 4.00 -22.73 -8.71
CA GLY A 252 4.42 -22.44 -10.08
C GLY A 252 3.29 -22.28 -11.10
N HIS A 253 2.42 -21.28 -10.92
CA HIS A 253 1.73 -20.67 -12.07
C HIS A 253 2.56 -19.63 -12.83
N ASP A 254 3.80 -19.33 -12.38
CA ASP A 254 4.68 -18.35 -13.04
C ASP A 254 5.66 -18.98 -14.06
N TYR A 255 5.65 -20.31 -14.27
CA TYR A 255 6.50 -21.00 -15.26
C TYR A 255 5.76 -21.67 -16.43
N GLN A 256 4.42 -21.61 -16.50
CA GLN A 256 3.66 -22.27 -17.58
C GLN A 256 3.14 -21.34 -18.70
N ILE A 257 3.57 -20.07 -18.76
CA ILE A 257 3.20 -19.14 -19.85
C ILE A 257 4.44 -18.61 -20.61
N LEU A 258 5.54 -19.37 -20.62
CA LEU A 258 6.69 -19.14 -21.50
C LEU A 258 7.25 -20.45 -22.07
N GLY A 259 6.35 -21.36 -22.49
CA GLY A 259 6.66 -22.54 -23.27
C GLY A 259 5.88 -22.55 -24.57
#